data_AF-A0A535IQ44-F1
#
_entry.id   AF-A0A535IQ44-F1
#
_cell.length_a   1.000
_cell.length_b   1.000
_cell.length_c   1.000
_cell.angle_alpha   90.00
_cell.angle_beta   90.00
_cell.angle_gamma   90.00
#
_symmetry.space_group_name_H-M   'P 1'
#
loop_
_entity.id
_entity.type
_entity.pdbx_description
1 polymer ?
#
loop_
_entity_poly.entity_id
_entity_poly.type
_entity_poly.pdbx_seq_one_letter_code
_entity_poly.pdbx_strand_id
1 'polypeptide(L)'
;MIERCLWTETLPAADAPWTPREAGSVPPRADVAIIGGGYTGLAAARTLARHGAEVTVLERHEIGWGASSRNGGFVLPGYKPEIEALARRLGVAEARRLFELSVQAVWGLEALIREESIDCAYARCGTVVLAARPGHLVGLERSRRFLQRELAHETELLGASEVRAEIGSTRYHGGLLDPFAGSVQPAALVYGLARAAERAGARLVPGADVRRVDRAGEG
;
A
#
# COMPACT_ATOMS: atom_id res chain seq x y z
N MET A 1 -12.77 -15.21 14.09
CA MET A 1 -12.36 -14.53 12.84
C MET A 1 -12.80 -13.07 12.98
N ILE A 2 -12.03 -12.08 12.55
CA ILE A 2 -12.47 -10.67 12.65
C ILE A 2 -13.56 -10.47 11.58
N GLU A 3 -14.83 -10.45 12.00
CA GLU A 3 -15.99 -10.35 11.10
C GLU A 3 -16.24 -8.92 10.62
N ARG A 4 -15.71 -7.92 11.33
CA ARG A 4 -15.96 -6.49 11.08
C ARG A 4 -14.64 -5.72 11.08
N CYS A 5 -14.45 -4.90 10.06
CA CYS A 5 -13.30 -4.01 9.94
C CYS A 5 -13.79 -2.57 9.88
N LEU A 6 -13.20 -1.70 10.70
CA LEU A 6 -13.52 -0.27 10.74
C LEU A 6 -13.53 0.32 9.33
N TRP A 7 -12.52 0.02 8.52
CA TRP A 7 -12.39 0.57 7.17
C TRP A 7 -13.51 0.17 6.23
N THR A 8 -14.09 -1.02 6.35
CA THR A 8 -15.22 -1.41 5.50
C THR A 8 -16.55 -0.91 6.06
N GLU A 9 -16.65 -0.75 7.39
CA GLU A 9 -17.88 -0.29 8.06
C GLU A 9 -18.08 1.24 7.95
N THR A 10 -17.00 2.02 7.82
CA THR A 10 -17.07 3.49 7.77
C THR A 10 -16.90 4.06 6.36
N LEU A 11 -17.05 3.24 5.31
CA LEU A 11 -17.02 3.74 3.94
C LEU A 11 -18.17 4.71 3.69
N PRO A 12 -17.90 5.88 3.07
CA PRO A 12 -18.97 6.69 2.51
C PRO A 12 -19.81 5.85 1.54
N ALA A 13 -21.11 6.11 1.45
CA ALA A 13 -22.00 5.34 0.58
C ALA A 13 -21.59 5.38 -0.91
N ALA A 14 -20.93 6.47 -1.35
CA ALA A 14 -20.35 6.59 -2.70
C ALA A 14 -19.19 5.59 -2.94
N ASP A 15 -18.53 5.15 -1.88
CA ASP A 15 -17.42 4.20 -1.87
C ASP A 15 -17.85 2.81 -1.41
N ALA A 16 -19.13 2.48 -1.58
CA ALA A 16 -19.69 1.19 -1.26
C ALA A 16 -18.79 0.05 -1.77
N PRO A 17 -18.73 -1.10 -1.06
CA PRO A 17 -17.97 -2.25 -1.49
C PRO A 17 -18.15 -2.51 -2.97
N TRP A 18 -17.04 -2.84 -3.66
CA TRP A 18 -17.12 -3.16 -5.07
C TRP A 18 -18.13 -4.28 -5.28
N THR A 19 -19.06 -4.06 -6.21
CA THR A 19 -19.99 -5.08 -6.69
C THR A 19 -19.65 -5.41 -8.14
N PRO A 20 -19.68 -6.70 -8.52
CA PRO A 20 -19.44 -7.09 -9.89
C PRO A 20 -20.47 -6.45 -10.82
N ARG A 21 -20.01 -5.87 -11.94
CA ARG A 21 -20.91 -5.34 -12.98
C ARG A 21 -21.76 -6.44 -13.62
N GLU A 22 -21.20 -7.64 -13.71
CA GLU A 22 -21.88 -8.84 -14.18
C GLU A 22 -21.52 -10.01 -13.26
N ALA A 23 -22.50 -10.86 -12.96
CA ALA A 23 -22.23 -12.14 -12.31
C ALA A 23 -21.42 -13.03 -13.28
N GLY A 24 -20.09 -12.90 -13.22
CA GLY A 24 -19.20 -13.64 -14.09
C GLY A 24 -18.89 -15.02 -13.54
N SER A 25 -19.06 -16.06 -14.37
CA SER A 25 -18.37 -17.33 -14.16
C SER A 25 -16.89 -17.18 -14.58
N VAL A 26 -16.05 -18.08 -14.09
CA VAL A 26 -14.66 -18.19 -14.54
C VAL A 26 -14.66 -18.53 -16.05
N PRO A 27 -14.03 -17.72 -16.92
CA PRO A 27 -13.97 -18.02 -18.34
C PRO A 27 -13.10 -19.27 -18.58
N PRO A 28 -13.37 -20.03 -19.66
CA PRO A 28 -12.59 -21.24 -19.96
C PRO A 28 -11.13 -20.95 -20.34
N ARG A 29 -10.83 -19.72 -20.77
CA ARG A 29 -9.50 -19.25 -21.19
C ARG A 29 -9.33 -17.76 -20.86
N ALA A 30 -8.08 -17.35 -20.69
CA ALA A 30 -7.61 -15.98 -20.57
C ALA A 30 -6.13 -15.95 -20.99
N ASP A 31 -5.62 -14.80 -21.44
CA ASP A 31 -4.17 -14.62 -21.66
C ASP A 31 -3.43 -14.64 -20.33
N VAL A 32 -4.01 -14.00 -19.30
CA VAL A 32 -3.43 -13.96 -17.95
C VAL A 32 -4.51 -14.21 -16.90
N ALA A 33 -4.28 -15.24 -16.07
CA ALA A 33 -5.04 -15.48 -14.84
C ALA A 33 -4.26 -14.95 -13.63
N ILE A 34 -4.87 -14.06 -12.84
CA ILE A 34 -4.31 -13.48 -11.62
C ILE A 34 -5.02 -14.10 -10.42
N ILE A 35 -4.27 -14.66 -9.49
CA ILE A 35 -4.80 -15.27 -8.26
C ILE A 35 -4.70 -14.24 -7.13
N GLY A 36 -5.84 -13.69 -6.70
CA GLY A 36 -5.98 -12.75 -5.59
C GLY A 36 -6.45 -11.36 -6.02
N GLY A 37 -7.57 -10.92 -5.44
CA GLY A 37 -8.19 -9.62 -5.66
C GLY A 37 -7.72 -8.52 -4.70
N GLY A 38 -6.44 -8.50 -4.35
CA GLY A 38 -5.82 -7.45 -3.52
C GLY A 38 -5.13 -6.36 -4.37
N TYR A 39 -4.47 -5.40 -3.73
CA TYR A 39 -3.80 -4.27 -4.40
C TYR A 39 -2.89 -4.72 -5.55
N THR A 40 -1.97 -5.65 -5.28
CA THR A 40 -1.00 -6.10 -6.28
C THR A 40 -1.69 -6.77 -7.47
N GLY A 41 -2.65 -7.66 -7.21
CA GLY A 41 -3.38 -8.36 -8.26
C GLY A 41 -4.20 -7.42 -9.12
N LEU A 42 -4.92 -6.48 -8.50
CA LEU A 42 -5.74 -5.50 -9.23
C LEU A 42 -4.89 -4.47 -9.99
N ALA A 43 -3.75 -4.02 -9.44
CA ALA A 43 -2.83 -3.12 -10.14
C ALA A 43 -2.20 -3.81 -11.36
N ALA A 44 -1.81 -5.09 -11.23
CA ALA A 44 -1.33 -5.90 -12.33
C ALA A 44 -2.44 -6.10 -13.39
N ALA A 45 -3.66 -6.42 -12.95
CA ALA A 45 -4.79 -6.65 -13.84
C ALA A 45 -5.11 -5.42 -14.69
N ARG A 46 -5.21 -4.26 -14.04
CA ARG A 46 -5.38 -2.97 -14.71
C ARG A 46 -4.29 -2.72 -15.74
N THR A 47 -3.03 -2.90 -15.35
CA THR A 47 -1.89 -2.61 -16.24
C THR A 47 -1.91 -3.54 -17.46
N LEU A 48 -2.09 -4.83 -17.27
CA LEU A 48 -2.12 -5.81 -18.36
C LEU A 48 -3.31 -5.62 -19.29
N ALA A 49 -4.50 -5.38 -18.73
CA ALA A 49 -5.71 -5.15 -19.53
C ALA A 49 -5.62 -3.88 -20.37
N ARG A 50 -5.02 -2.79 -19.84
CA ARG A 50 -4.72 -1.57 -20.62
C ARG A 50 -3.79 -1.80 -21.82
N HIS A 51 -2.97 -2.86 -21.77
CA HIS A 51 -2.08 -3.26 -22.86
C HIS A 51 -2.69 -4.34 -23.75
N GLY A 52 -4.01 -4.60 -23.64
CA GLY A 52 -4.77 -5.44 -24.55
C GLY A 52 -4.83 -6.92 -24.20
N ALA A 53 -4.29 -7.35 -23.05
CA ALA A 53 -4.39 -8.74 -22.62
C ALA A 53 -5.80 -9.07 -22.10
N GLU A 54 -6.29 -10.28 -22.40
CA GLU A 54 -7.47 -10.84 -21.75
C GLU A 54 -7.12 -11.29 -20.32
N VAL A 55 -7.45 -10.47 -19.33
CA VAL A 55 -7.09 -10.72 -17.93
C VAL A 55 -8.29 -11.15 -17.11
N THR A 56 -8.11 -12.23 -16.33
CA THR A 56 -9.09 -12.67 -15.32
C THR A 56 -8.45 -12.68 -13.93
N VAL A 57 -9.05 -11.97 -12.97
CA VAL A 57 -8.69 -12.01 -11.55
C VAL A 57 -9.62 -12.98 -10.83
N LEU A 58 -9.04 -13.95 -10.14
CA LEU A 58 -9.75 -14.97 -9.35
C LEU A 58 -9.54 -14.67 -7.86
N GLU A 59 -10.61 -14.40 -7.14
CA GLU A 59 -10.59 -14.12 -5.70
C GLU A 59 -11.49 -15.11 -4.97
N ARG A 60 -10.96 -15.78 -3.93
CA ARG A 60 -11.68 -16.82 -3.20
C ARG A 60 -12.86 -16.28 -2.37
N HIS A 61 -12.79 -15.01 -1.96
CA HIS A 61 -13.85 -14.33 -1.22
C HIS A 61 -14.38 -13.14 -2.04
N GLU A 62 -14.61 -12.01 -1.39
CA GLU A 62 -14.89 -10.73 -2.02
C GLU A 62 -13.58 -10.03 -2.40
N ILE A 63 -13.64 -9.16 -3.40
CA ILE A 63 -12.50 -8.31 -3.78
C ILE A 63 -12.04 -7.50 -2.57
N GLY A 64 -10.73 -7.45 -2.35
CA GLY A 64 -10.14 -6.75 -1.21
C GLY A 64 -10.32 -7.43 0.14
N TRP A 65 -10.89 -8.65 0.22
CA TRP A 65 -11.13 -9.33 1.51
C TRP A 65 -9.87 -9.48 2.37
N GLY A 66 -8.68 -9.58 1.78
CA GLY A 66 -7.44 -9.72 2.53
C GLY A 66 -6.93 -8.43 3.19
N ALA A 67 -5.60 -8.32 3.30
CA ALA A 67 -4.93 -7.17 3.91
C ALA A 67 -5.24 -5.83 3.20
N SER A 68 -5.62 -5.86 1.92
CA SER A 68 -5.85 -4.65 1.12
C SER A 68 -7.04 -3.81 1.57
N SER A 69 -8.03 -4.33 2.30
CA SER A 69 -9.08 -3.50 2.92
C SER A 69 -8.91 -3.33 4.43
N ARG A 70 -7.93 -4.01 5.05
CA ARG A 70 -7.84 -4.18 6.51
C ARG A 70 -6.50 -3.74 7.12
N ASN A 71 -5.61 -3.15 6.32
CA ASN A 71 -4.32 -2.64 6.78
C ASN A 71 -4.45 -1.27 7.48
N GLY A 72 -3.35 -0.73 8.01
CA GLY A 72 -3.37 0.54 8.75
C GLY A 72 -3.53 1.81 7.90
N GLY A 73 -3.61 1.69 6.57
CA GLY A 73 -3.75 2.83 5.66
C GLY A 73 -2.48 3.65 5.46
N PHE A 74 -1.33 3.23 6.01
CA PHE A 74 -0.09 4.00 5.90
C PHE A 74 0.56 3.89 4.52
N VAL A 75 0.96 5.03 3.96
CA VAL A 75 1.76 5.15 2.75
C VAL A 75 3.13 5.68 3.15
N LEU A 76 4.09 4.79 3.35
CA LEU A 76 5.42 5.11 3.88
C LEU A 76 6.51 4.76 2.87
N PRO A 77 7.53 5.60 2.69
CA PRO A 77 8.78 5.17 2.06
C PRO A 77 9.55 4.22 2.99
N GLY A 78 10.43 3.41 2.42
CA GLY A 78 11.28 2.46 3.13
C GLY A 78 10.70 1.05 3.24
N TYR A 79 11.25 0.29 4.19
CA TYR A 79 10.97 -1.13 4.39
C TYR A 79 10.76 -1.45 5.87
N LYS A 80 10.38 -2.70 6.16
CA LYS A 80 10.22 -3.15 7.56
C LYS A 80 11.52 -3.05 8.38
N PRO A 81 12.70 -3.45 7.87
CA PRO A 81 13.97 -3.13 8.51
C PRO A 81 14.32 -1.66 8.29
N GLU A 82 14.94 -1.04 9.29
CA GLU A 82 15.54 0.28 9.14
C GLU A 82 16.55 0.30 7.99
N ILE A 83 16.58 1.40 7.25
CA ILE A 83 17.42 1.50 6.06
C ILE A 83 18.92 1.43 6.40
N GLU A 84 19.33 1.87 7.60
CA GLU A 84 20.71 1.68 8.07
C GLU A 84 21.05 0.21 8.29
N ALA A 85 20.07 -0.60 8.72
CA ALA A 85 20.27 -2.04 8.87
C ALA A 85 20.43 -2.72 7.50
N LEU A 86 19.64 -2.30 6.51
CA LEU A 86 19.82 -2.74 5.12
C LEU A 86 21.19 -2.31 4.58
N ALA A 87 21.62 -1.08 4.83
CA ALA A 87 22.93 -0.58 4.39
C ALA A 87 24.09 -1.37 5.01
N ARG A 88 23.99 -1.75 6.31
CA ARG A 88 25.00 -2.62 6.94
C ARG A 88 25.07 -4.01 6.31
N ARG A 89 23.95 -4.54 5.82
CA ARG A 89 23.86 -5.90 5.28
C ARG A 89 24.20 -5.97 3.79
N LEU A 90 23.79 -4.98 3.01
CA LEU A 90 23.82 -4.99 1.54
C LEU A 90 24.78 -3.95 0.96
N GLY A 91 25.32 -3.07 1.79
CA GLY A 91 26.06 -1.88 1.35
C GLY A 91 25.13 -0.68 1.13
N VAL A 92 25.70 0.52 1.27
CA VAL A 92 24.97 1.79 1.16
C VAL A 92 24.34 1.98 -0.22
N ALA A 93 25.06 1.61 -1.30
CA ALA A 93 24.56 1.77 -2.67
C ALA A 93 23.27 0.97 -2.92
N GLU A 94 23.23 -0.30 -2.48
CA GLU A 94 22.04 -1.13 -2.64
C GLU A 94 20.89 -0.69 -1.72
N ALA A 95 21.20 -0.27 -0.49
CA ALA A 95 20.19 0.31 0.39
C ALA A 95 19.59 1.59 -0.20
N ARG A 96 20.40 2.45 -0.82
CA ARG A 96 19.94 3.63 -1.54
C ARG A 96 19.01 3.26 -2.69
N ARG A 97 19.41 2.30 -3.53
CA ARG A 97 18.57 1.82 -4.65
C ARG A 97 17.23 1.29 -4.16
N LEU A 98 17.22 0.49 -3.10
CA LEU A 98 15.98 -0.02 -2.49
C LEU A 98 15.13 1.13 -1.94
N PHE A 99 15.71 2.08 -1.22
CA PHE A 99 14.98 3.23 -0.72
C PHE A 99 14.35 4.03 -1.86
N GLU A 100 15.10 4.31 -2.92
CA GLU A 100 14.58 4.99 -4.12
C GLU A 100 13.39 4.22 -4.73
N LEU A 101 13.45 2.89 -4.83
CA LEU A 101 12.31 2.09 -5.29
C LEU A 101 11.06 2.26 -4.42
N SER A 102 11.22 2.36 -3.10
CA SER A 102 10.09 2.61 -2.20
C SER A 102 9.49 4.01 -2.38
N VAL A 103 10.32 5.02 -2.63
CA VAL A 103 9.88 6.39 -2.93
C VAL A 103 9.13 6.41 -4.26
N GLN A 104 9.65 5.72 -5.29
CA GLN A 104 8.96 5.55 -6.58
C GLN A 104 7.61 4.84 -6.43
N ALA A 105 7.49 3.88 -5.51
CA ALA A 105 6.21 3.21 -5.23
C ALA A 105 5.17 4.18 -4.64
N VAL A 106 5.58 5.10 -3.75
CA VAL A 106 4.69 6.15 -3.22
C VAL A 106 4.23 7.10 -4.34
N TRP A 107 5.16 7.58 -5.19
CA TRP A 107 4.80 8.41 -6.34
C TRP A 107 3.90 7.67 -7.34
N GLY A 108 4.17 6.40 -7.60
CA GLY A 108 3.35 5.56 -8.47
C GLY A 108 1.93 5.38 -7.94
N LEU A 109 1.77 5.18 -6.62
CA LEU A 109 0.47 5.12 -5.98
C LEU A 109 -0.29 6.45 -6.13
N GLU A 110 0.35 7.58 -5.85
CA GLU A 110 -0.25 8.91 -6.00
C GLU A 110 -0.68 9.18 -7.45
N ALA A 111 0.17 8.84 -8.42
CA ALA A 111 -0.15 8.96 -9.83
C ALA A 111 -1.35 8.08 -10.22
N LEU A 112 -1.41 6.84 -9.74
CA LEU A 112 -2.51 5.92 -9.98
C LEU A 112 -3.83 6.45 -9.39
N ILE A 113 -3.81 6.93 -8.14
CA ILE A 113 -4.99 7.48 -7.47
C ILE A 113 -5.56 8.65 -8.28
N ARG A 114 -4.67 9.54 -8.76
CA ARG A 114 -5.05 10.69 -9.59
C ARG A 114 -5.59 10.26 -10.94
N GLU A 115 -4.88 9.38 -11.65
CA GLU A 115 -5.24 8.92 -13.00
C GLU A 115 -6.61 8.23 -12.99
N GLU A 116 -6.89 7.42 -11.98
CA GLU A 116 -8.13 6.65 -11.88
C GLU A 116 -9.25 7.36 -11.10
N SER A 117 -8.98 8.58 -10.63
CA SER A 117 -9.89 9.39 -9.82
C SER A 117 -10.45 8.59 -8.63
N ILE A 118 -9.56 7.93 -7.88
CA ILE A 118 -9.95 7.09 -6.74
C ILE A 118 -10.12 7.97 -5.50
N ASP A 119 -11.37 8.13 -5.05
CA ASP A 119 -11.66 8.76 -3.77
C ASP A 119 -11.33 7.80 -2.63
N CYS A 120 -10.11 7.90 -2.10
CA CYS A 120 -9.62 7.06 -1.00
C CYS A 120 -9.03 7.89 0.14
N ALA A 121 -9.44 9.15 0.26
CA ALA A 121 -8.93 10.09 1.26
C ALA A 121 -7.39 10.13 1.35
N TYR A 122 -6.71 10.02 0.20
CA TYR A 122 -5.25 10.07 0.17
C TYR A 122 -4.77 11.45 0.61
N ALA A 123 -3.86 11.47 1.58
CA ALA A 123 -3.23 12.70 2.04
C ALA A 123 -1.75 12.46 2.38
N ARG A 124 -0.88 13.37 1.92
CA ARG A 124 0.50 13.50 2.40
C ARG A 124 0.49 14.22 3.75
N CYS A 125 0.06 13.51 4.79
CA CYS A 125 -0.07 14.00 6.16
C CYS A 125 1.16 13.70 7.03
N GLY A 126 2.21 13.12 6.43
CA GLY A 126 3.40 12.67 7.13
C GLY A 126 3.18 11.45 8.03
N THR A 127 4.26 11.02 8.68
CA THR A 127 4.22 10.03 9.77
C THR A 127 5.25 10.40 10.83
N VAL A 128 4.97 10.09 12.10
CA VAL A 128 5.89 10.34 13.21
C VAL A 128 6.27 9.02 13.87
N VAL A 129 7.57 8.71 13.87
CA VAL A 129 8.13 7.63 14.70
C VAL A 129 8.42 8.19 16.09
N LEU A 130 7.75 7.67 17.11
CA LEU A 130 7.76 8.25 18.46
C LEU A 130 8.86 7.68 19.37
N ALA A 131 9.59 8.56 20.06
CA ALA A 131 10.60 8.18 21.04
C ALA A 131 9.97 7.87 22.41
N ALA A 132 9.64 6.60 22.66
CA ALA A 132 9.11 6.14 23.95
C ALA A 132 10.11 6.18 25.13
N ARG A 133 11.41 6.38 24.86
CA ARG A 133 12.48 6.54 25.86
C ARG A 133 13.46 7.61 25.39
N PRO A 134 14.20 8.29 26.30
CA PRO A 134 15.17 9.31 25.90
C PRO A 134 16.23 8.77 24.91
N GLY A 135 16.69 7.53 25.12
CA GLY A 135 17.65 6.88 24.22
C GLY A 135 17.11 6.62 22.80
N HIS A 136 15.79 6.51 22.61
CA HIS A 136 15.21 6.38 21.27
C HIS A 136 15.38 7.67 20.46
N LEU A 137 15.29 8.84 21.09
CA LEU A 137 15.46 10.12 20.41
C LEU A 137 16.87 10.26 19.82
N VAL A 138 17.89 9.78 20.54
CA VAL A 138 19.28 9.72 20.04
C VAL A 138 19.39 8.80 18.82
N GLY A 139 18.67 7.68 18.82
CA GLY A 139 18.56 6.78 17.67
C GLY A 139 17.90 7.45 16.47
N LEU A 140 16.75 8.10 16.67
CA LEU A 140 16.03 8.83 15.63
C LEU A 140 16.86 9.95 14.99
N GLU A 141 17.61 10.71 15.78
CA GLU A 141 18.50 11.75 15.28
C GLU A 141 19.72 11.17 14.52
N ARG A 142 20.16 9.94 14.84
CA ARG A 142 21.13 9.21 14.01
C ARG A 142 20.50 8.81 12.68
N SER A 143 19.27 8.30 12.69
CA SER A 143 18.54 7.92 11.48
C SER A 143 18.28 9.12 10.57
N ARG A 144 17.85 10.26 11.13
CA ARG A 144 17.71 11.52 10.41
C ARG A 144 18.97 11.89 9.63
N ARG A 145 20.14 11.85 10.30
CA ARG A 145 21.43 12.14 9.66
C ARG A 145 21.79 11.13 8.57
N PHE A 146 21.48 9.85 8.76
CA PHE A 146 21.71 8.84 7.73
C PHE A 146 20.82 9.07 6.51
N LEU A 147 19.52 9.26 6.71
CA LEU A 147 18.56 9.56 5.65
C LEU A 147 18.99 10.79 4.83
N GLN A 148 19.38 11.87 5.52
CA GLN A 148 19.83 13.09 4.84
C GLN A 148 21.11 12.88 4.03
N ARG A 149 22.14 12.27 4.64
CA ARG A 149 23.47 12.15 4.01
C ARG A 149 23.51 11.09 2.93
N GLU A 150 22.95 9.92 3.22
CA GLU A 150 23.08 8.73 2.38
C GLU A 150 21.91 8.55 1.42
N LEU A 151 20.81 9.29 1.56
CA LEU A 151 19.64 9.12 0.70
C LEU A 151 19.07 10.45 0.19
N ALA A 152 19.59 11.60 0.66
CA ALA A 152 19.01 12.93 0.39
C ALA A 152 17.51 12.99 0.74
N HIS A 153 17.08 12.25 1.77
CA HIS A 153 15.70 12.19 2.22
C HIS A 153 15.50 13.05 3.46
N GLU A 154 14.66 14.07 3.34
CA GLU A 154 14.43 15.05 4.40
C GLU A 154 13.45 14.51 5.45
N THR A 155 13.86 14.63 6.72
CA THR A 155 13.04 14.29 7.90
C THR A 155 13.32 15.29 9.03
N GLU A 156 12.32 15.48 9.88
CA GLU A 156 12.35 16.49 10.93
C GLU A 156 12.37 15.83 12.32
N LEU A 157 13.33 16.24 13.16
CA LEU A 157 13.36 15.79 14.54
C LEU A 157 12.44 16.68 15.37
N LEU A 158 11.41 16.09 15.96
CA LEU A 158 10.48 16.77 16.85
C LEU A 158 10.90 16.57 18.31
N GLY A 159 10.89 17.64 19.09
CA GLY A 159 10.98 17.62 20.53
C GLY A 159 9.69 17.13 21.20
N ALA A 160 9.76 16.87 22.51
CA ALA A 160 8.61 16.39 23.28
C ALA A 160 7.40 17.35 23.26
N SER A 161 7.64 18.66 23.25
CA SER A 161 6.57 19.66 23.19
C SER A 161 5.85 19.67 21.84
N GLU A 162 6.58 19.49 20.74
CA GLU A 162 6.02 19.42 19.38
C GLU A 162 5.20 18.14 19.21
N VAL A 163 5.74 16.99 19.61
CA VAL A 163 4.98 15.73 19.62
C VAL A 163 3.72 15.85 20.47
N ARG A 164 3.80 16.51 21.64
CA ARG A 164 2.61 16.73 22.48
C ARG A 164 1.55 17.59 21.76
N ALA A 165 1.97 18.60 21.01
CA ALA A 165 1.05 19.42 20.22
C ALA A 165 0.37 18.61 19.11
N GLU A 166 1.11 17.71 18.45
CA GLU A 166 0.60 16.87 17.36
C GLU A 166 -0.38 15.78 17.82
N ILE A 167 -0.06 15.03 18.88
CA ILE A 167 -0.82 13.81 19.25
C ILE A 167 -1.47 13.87 20.63
N GLY A 168 -1.35 14.99 21.34
CA GLY A 168 -1.97 15.20 22.66
C GLY A 168 -1.40 14.33 23.79
N SER A 169 -0.23 13.72 23.61
CA SER A 169 0.37 12.81 24.61
C SER A 169 1.66 13.36 25.21
N THR A 170 1.83 13.18 26.52
CA THR A 170 3.05 13.52 27.28
C THR A 170 4.00 12.34 27.45
N ARG A 171 3.69 11.16 26.89
CA ARG A 171 4.44 9.92 27.12
C ARG A 171 5.73 9.81 26.31
N TYR A 172 5.94 10.69 25.33
CA TYR A 172 7.03 10.59 24.37
C TYR A 172 8.05 11.70 24.57
N HIS A 173 9.31 11.38 24.33
CA HIS A 173 10.44 12.30 24.51
C HIS A 173 10.76 13.12 23.25
N GLY A 174 10.04 12.86 22.16
CA GLY A 174 10.23 13.46 20.84
C GLY A 174 9.86 12.46 19.75
N GLY A 175 10.17 12.77 18.50
CA GLY A 175 9.85 11.91 17.36
C GLY A 175 10.63 12.29 16.10
N LEU A 176 10.54 11.45 15.08
CA LEU A 176 11.05 11.73 13.74
C LEU A 176 9.87 11.79 12.80
N LEU A 177 9.61 12.98 12.28
CA LEU A 177 8.60 13.23 11.26
C LEU A 177 9.19 12.98 9.88
N ASP A 178 8.52 12.12 9.10
CA ASP A 178 8.71 12.02 7.66
C ASP A 178 7.52 12.71 6.97
N PRO A 179 7.70 13.91 6.40
CA PRO A 179 6.62 14.64 5.73
C PRO A 179 6.26 14.06 4.36
N PHE A 180 7.10 13.19 3.79
CA PHE A 180 6.83 12.53 2.52
C PHE A 180 5.78 11.43 2.64
N ALA A 181 5.65 10.85 3.84
CA ALA A 181 4.67 9.83 4.14
C ALA A 181 3.23 10.37 4.09
N GLY A 182 2.28 9.45 4.05
CA GLY A 182 0.87 9.77 4.03
C GLY A 182 -0.02 8.63 4.49
N SER A 183 -1.31 8.80 4.23
CA SER A 183 -2.30 7.78 4.52
C SER A 183 -3.38 7.71 3.45
N VAL A 184 -4.11 6.60 3.45
CA VAL A 184 -5.30 6.34 2.64
C VAL A 184 -6.37 5.67 3.50
N GLN A 185 -7.61 5.73 3.02
CA GLN A 185 -8.66 4.80 3.37
C GLN A 185 -8.43 3.50 2.57
N PRO A 186 -7.99 2.40 3.20
CA PRO A 186 -7.50 1.24 2.46
C PRO A 186 -8.59 0.47 1.71
N ALA A 187 -9.81 0.40 2.26
CA ALA A 187 -10.94 -0.25 1.62
C ALA A 187 -11.40 0.53 0.37
N ALA A 188 -11.49 1.86 0.47
CA ALA A 188 -11.82 2.72 -0.67
C ALA A 188 -10.76 2.61 -1.78
N LEU A 189 -9.47 2.56 -1.41
CA LEU A 189 -8.39 2.36 -2.38
C LEU A 189 -8.54 1.04 -3.14
N VAL A 190 -8.82 -0.09 -2.46
CA VAL A 190 -8.92 -1.39 -3.15
C VAL A 190 -10.16 -1.47 -4.04
N TYR A 191 -11.28 -0.89 -3.62
CA TYR A 191 -12.50 -0.86 -4.42
C TYR A 191 -12.39 0.10 -5.61
N GLY A 192 -11.75 1.25 -5.43
CA GLY A 192 -11.42 2.15 -6.54
C GLY A 192 -10.51 1.48 -7.57
N LEU A 193 -9.50 0.74 -7.12
CA LEU A 193 -8.60 -0.01 -8.00
C LEU A 193 -9.31 -1.18 -8.70
N ALA A 194 -10.26 -1.85 -8.05
CA ALA A 194 -11.10 -2.87 -8.67
C ALA A 194 -11.94 -2.28 -9.83
N ARG A 195 -12.60 -1.13 -9.59
CA ARG A 195 -13.33 -0.40 -10.63
C ARG A 195 -12.41 0.03 -11.77
N ALA A 196 -11.18 0.45 -11.47
CA ALA A 196 -10.18 0.82 -12.48
C ALA A 196 -9.76 -0.39 -13.33
N ALA A 197 -9.53 -1.55 -12.71
CA ALA A 197 -9.22 -2.79 -13.43
C ALA A 197 -10.37 -3.24 -14.34
N GLU A 198 -11.62 -3.19 -13.88
CA GLU A 198 -12.79 -3.48 -14.74
C GLU A 198 -12.90 -2.50 -15.91
N ARG A 199 -12.73 -1.18 -15.66
CA ARG A 199 -12.74 -0.17 -16.74
C ARG A 199 -11.65 -0.41 -17.79
N ALA A 200 -10.51 -0.95 -17.38
CA ALA A 200 -9.43 -1.34 -18.27
C ALA A 200 -9.70 -2.62 -19.08
N GLY A 201 -10.79 -3.35 -18.77
CA GLY A 201 -11.18 -4.58 -19.46
C GLY A 201 -10.87 -5.87 -18.71
N ALA A 202 -10.34 -5.81 -17.48
CA ALA A 202 -10.10 -7.01 -16.69
C ALA A 202 -11.42 -7.58 -16.15
N ARG A 203 -11.57 -8.91 -16.19
CA ARG A 203 -12.69 -9.62 -15.56
C ARG A 203 -12.33 -9.95 -14.11
N LEU A 204 -13.15 -9.51 -13.16
CA LEU A 204 -12.96 -9.82 -11.73
C LEU A 204 -13.99 -10.86 -11.28
N VAL A 205 -13.52 -11.99 -10.74
CA VAL A 205 -14.36 -13.12 -10.33
C VAL A 205 -14.17 -13.40 -8.83
N PRO A 206 -14.98 -12.79 -7.94
CA PRO A 206 -15.03 -13.17 -6.53
C PRO A 206 -15.67 -14.56 -6.35
N GLY A 207 -15.42 -15.22 -5.21
CA GLY A 207 -15.89 -16.58 -4.92
C GLY A 207 -15.19 -17.69 -5.72
N ALA A 208 -14.13 -17.37 -6.47
CA ALA A 208 -13.34 -18.33 -7.25
C ALA A 208 -12.11 -18.80 -6.45
N ASP A 209 -12.26 -19.93 -5.76
CA ASP A 209 -11.19 -20.55 -4.98
C ASP A 209 -10.27 -21.42 -5.88
N VAL A 210 -9.07 -20.92 -6.18
CA VAL A 210 -8.07 -21.65 -6.94
C VAL A 210 -7.38 -22.68 -6.04
N ARG A 211 -7.67 -23.95 -6.27
CA ARG A 211 -7.17 -25.07 -5.44
C ARG A 211 -5.93 -25.77 -5.99
N ARG A 212 -5.70 -25.63 -7.30
CA ARG A 212 -4.62 -26.33 -8.01
C ARG A 212 -4.21 -25.53 -9.24
N VAL A 213 -2.92 -25.54 -9.53
CA VAL A 213 -2.34 -25.02 -10.76
C VAL A 213 -1.54 -26.16 -11.38
N ASP A 214 -1.94 -26.58 -12.58
CA ASP A 214 -1.28 -27.64 -13.32
C ASP A 214 -0.58 -27.04 -14.55
N ARG A 215 0.63 -27.52 -14.82
CA ARG A 215 1.34 -27.18 -16.04
C ARG A 215 0.88 -28.13 -17.15
N ALA A 216 0.26 -27.57 -18.18
CA ALA A 216 -0.04 -28.29 -19.42
C ALA A 216 1.03 -27.94 -20.46
N GLY A 217 2.12 -28.72 -20.51
CA GLY A 217 3.25 -28.54 -21.44
C GLY A 217 4.63 -28.54 -20.76
N GLU A 218 5.70 -28.61 -21.54
CA GLU A 218 7.10 -28.68 -21.04
C GLU A 218 7.82 -27.31 -20.96
N GLY A 219 7.10 -26.19 -21.09
CA GLY A 219 7.68 -24.85 -20.93
C GLY A 219 7.89 -24.46 -19.48
#